data_AF-A0AA38IR54-F1
#
_entry.id   AF-A0AA38IR54-F1
#
_cell.length_a   1.000
_cell.length_b   1.000
_cell.length_c   1.000
_cell.angle_alpha   90.00
_cell.angle_beta   90.00
_cell.angle_gamma   90.00
#
_symmetry.space_group_name_H-M   'P 1'
#
loop_
_entity.id
_entity.type
_entity.pdbx_description
1 polymer ?
#
loop_
_entity_poly.entity_id
_entity_poly.type
_entity_poly.pdbx_seq_one_letter_code
_entity_poly.pdbx_strand_id
1 'polypeptide(L)'
;MIFPILLVVLVATTLNVQAGPSCPQKDGKYPVYIPHEDCTKFWECSNGTPHLFDCPANLHFNPKLNVCDWPDQAGCNDSDDSSGSSSSSSSSSESNEDD
;
A
#
# COMPACT_ATOMS: atom_id res chain seq x y z
N MET A 1 -13.63 -35.72 -26.30
CA MET A 1 -13.07 -34.35 -26.40
C MET A 1 -13.52 -33.40 -25.29
N ILE A 2 -14.61 -33.71 -24.56
CA ILE A 2 -15.21 -32.86 -23.50
C ILE A 2 -14.65 -33.13 -22.10
N PHE A 3 -14.20 -34.37 -21.85
CA PHE A 3 -13.61 -34.83 -20.58
C PHE A 3 -12.34 -34.07 -20.13
N PRO A 4 -11.36 -33.75 -21.00
CA PRO A 4 -10.17 -33.01 -20.57
C PRO A 4 -10.48 -31.53 -20.30
N ILE A 5 -11.51 -30.96 -20.94
CA ILE A 5 -11.88 -29.54 -20.77
C ILE A 5 -12.51 -29.30 -19.40
N LEU A 6 -13.35 -30.21 -18.92
CA LEU A 6 -13.98 -30.12 -17.59
C LEU A 6 -12.93 -30.14 -16.46
N LEU A 7 -11.86 -30.91 -16.61
CA LEU A 7 -10.79 -31.02 -15.62
C LEU A 7 -9.94 -29.75 -15.57
N VAL A 8 -9.65 -29.14 -16.73
CA VAL A 8 -8.89 -27.87 -16.81
C VAL A 8 -9.66 -26.70 -16.19
N VAL A 9 -10.98 -26.62 -16.39
CA VAL A 9 -11.82 -25.55 -15.82
C VAL A 9 -11.91 -25.65 -14.29
N LEU A 10 -12.04 -26.86 -13.73
CA LEU A 10 -12.06 -27.07 -12.27
C LEU A 10 -10.75 -26.64 -11.58
N VAL A 11 -9.60 -26.79 -12.26
CA VAL A 11 -8.31 -26.35 -11.71
C VAL A 11 -8.18 -24.83 -11.76
N ALA A 12 -8.63 -24.17 -12.84
CA ALA A 12 -8.53 -22.72 -12.97
C ALA A 12 -9.47 -21.93 -12.03
N THR A 13 -10.65 -22.46 -11.72
CA THR A 13 -11.62 -21.77 -10.84
C THR A 13 -11.29 -21.83 -9.35
N THR A 14 -10.31 -22.65 -8.96
CA THR A 14 -9.91 -22.81 -7.54
C THR A 14 -8.61 -22.07 -7.20
N LEU A 15 -7.91 -21.51 -8.19
CA LEU A 15 -6.72 -20.70 -7.97
C LEU A 15 -7.16 -19.24 -7.71
N ASN A 16 -7.55 -18.95 -6.47
CA ASN A 16 -7.60 -17.60 -5.95
C ASN A 16 -6.16 -17.05 -5.89
N VAL A 17 -5.63 -16.62 -7.03
CA VAL A 17 -4.40 -15.84 -7.09
C VAL A 17 -4.75 -14.47 -6.50
N GLN A 18 -4.53 -14.32 -5.20
CA GLN A 18 -4.61 -13.03 -4.53
C GLN A 18 -3.60 -12.11 -5.22
N ALA A 19 -4.09 -11.20 -6.07
CA ALA A 19 -3.26 -10.27 -6.79
C ALA A 19 -2.68 -9.27 -5.79
N GLY A 20 -1.42 -9.49 -5.39
CA GLY A 20 -0.64 -8.50 -4.65
C GLY A 20 -0.24 -7.31 -5.55
N PRO A 21 0.36 -6.27 -4.98
CA PRO A 21 0.82 -5.12 -5.76
C PRO A 21 1.91 -5.51 -6.76
N SER A 22 2.08 -4.70 -7.81
CA SER A 22 3.12 -4.94 -8.82
C SER A 22 4.51 -4.60 -8.27
N CYS A 23 5.31 -5.64 -8.05
CA CYS A 23 6.72 -5.51 -7.67
C CYS A 23 7.63 -5.45 -8.91
N PRO A 24 8.74 -4.70 -8.85
CA PRO A 24 9.76 -4.75 -9.90
C PRO A 24 10.42 -6.13 -9.93
N GLN A 25 10.58 -6.70 -11.14
CA GLN A 25 11.12 -8.05 -11.34
C GLN A 25 12.60 -8.19 -10.94
N LYS A 26 13.33 -7.08 -10.85
CA LYS A 26 14.72 -7.05 -10.41
C LYS A 26 14.82 -6.27 -9.12
N ASP A 27 15.45 -6.87 -8.11
CA ASP A 27 15.83 -6.17 -6.90
C ASP A 27 16.81 -5.04 -7.26
N GLY A 28 16.47 -3.83 -6.82
CA GLY A 28 17.34 -2.68 -6.93
C GLY A 28 18.44 -2.70 -5.86
N LYS A 29 19.20 -1.61 -5.79
CA LYS A 29 20.17 -1.39 -4.70
C LYS A 29 19.48 -1.23 -3.33
N TYR A 30 18.21 -0.84 -3.32
CA TYR A 30 17.42 -0.58 -2.13
C TYR A 30 16.13 -1.41 -2.16
N PRO A 31 15.63 -1.88 -1.00
CA PRO A 31 14.35 -2.56 -0.90
C PRO A 31 13.22 -1.63 -1.34
N VAL A 32 12.19 -2.22 -1.95
CA VAL A 32 11.00 -1.50 -2.41
C VAL A 32 9.85 -1.85 -1.48
N TYR A 33 9.27 -0.81 -0.89
CA TYR A 33 8.11 -0.92 0.00
C TYR A 33 6.90 -0.28 -0.65
N ILE A 34 5.73 -0.92 -0.54
CA ILE A 34 4.47 -0.44 -1.10
C ILE A 34 3.44 -0.38 0.05
N PRO A 35 2.74 0.75 0.24
CA PRO A 35 1.67 0.84 1.24
C PRO A 35 0.54 -0.14 0.91
N HIS A 36 -0.06 -0.72 1.95
CA HIS A 36 -1.27 -1.53 1.85
C HIS A 36 -2.52 -0.65 2.08
N GLU A 37 -3.71 -1.13 1.70
CA GLU A 37 -4.99 -0.48 2.03
C GLU A 37 -5.15 -0.35 3.55
N ASP A 38 -4.94 -1.44 4.29
CA ASP A 38 -4.70 -1.38 5.74
C ASP A 38 -3.40 -0.64 6.07
N CYS A 39 -3.49 0.54 6.68
CA CYS A 39 -2.33 1.32 7.10
C CYS A 39 -1.36 0.59 8.05
N THR A 40 -1.86 -0.40 8.80
CA THR A 40 -1.05 -1.23 9.69
C THR A 40 -0.24 -2.29 8.95
N LYS A 41 -0.35 -2.36 7.63
CA LYS A 41 0.34 -3.33 6.79
C LYS A 41 1.11 -2.63 5.67
N PHE A 42 2.12 -3.32 5.17
CA PHE A 42 2.89 -2.88 4.01
C PHE A 42 3.41 -4.09 3.25
N TRP A 43 3.71 -3.88 1.97
CA TRP A 43 4.33 -4.89 1.13
C TRP A 43 5.81 -4.60 0.96
N GLU A 44 6.66 -5.61 1.15
CA GLU A 44 8.06 -5.57 0.75
C GLU A 44 8.24 -6.43 -0.51
N CYS A 45 8.83 -5.84 -1.54
CA CYS A 45 9.15 -6.57 -2.76
C CYS A 45 10.51 -7.25 -2.64
N SER A 46 10.54 -8.55 -2.91
CA SER A 46 11.77 -9.35 -3.02
C SER A 46 11.71 -10.25 -4.25
N ASN A 47 12.71 -10.14 -5.14
CA ASN A 47 12.81 -10.91 -6.39
C ASN A 47 11.54 -10.89 -7.24
N GLY A 48 10.86 -9.74 -7.31
CA GLY A 48 9.59 -9.57 -8.02
C GLY A 48 8.36 -10.14 -7.31
N THR A 49 8.49 -10.60 -6.08
CA THR A 49 7.39 -11.14 -5.26
C THR A 49 7.03 -10.15 -4.15
N PRO A 50 5.76 -9.72 -4.03
CA PRO A 50 5.30 -8.93 -2.90
C PRO A 50 5.10 -9.82 -1.66
N HIS A 51 5.69 -9.41 -0.54
CA HIS A 51 5.52 -10.03 0.76
C HIS A 51 4.78 -9.08 1.70
N LEU A 52 3.68 -9.54 2.29
CA LEU A 52 2.89 -8.75 3.24
C LEU A 52 3.54 -8.76 4.62
N PHE A 53 3.70 -7.59 5.21
CA PHE A 53 4.22 -7.39 6.55
C PHE A 53 3.29 -6.51 7.37
N ASP A 54 3.19 -6.83 8.67
CA ASP A 54 2.42 -6.07 9.65
C ASP A 54 3.34 -5.14 10.45
N CYS A 55 2.90 -3.90 10.63
CA CYS A 55 3.53 -2.96 11.53
C CYS A 55 3.26 -3.33 13.00
N PRO A 56 4.28 -3.27 13.88
CA PRO A 56 4.10 -3.56 15.29
C PRO A 56 3.23 -2.50 15.98
N ALA A 57 2.56 -2.89 17.07
CA ALA A 57 1.83 -1.98 17.97
C ALA A 57 0.77 -1.08 17.30
N ASN A 58 0.15 -1.53 16.20
CA ASN A 58 -0.81 -0.74 15.40
C ASN A 58 -0.22 0.57 14.85
N LEU A 59 1.09 0.60 14.62
CA LEU A 59 1.72 1.69 13.88
C LEU A 59 1.31 1.63 12.41
N HIS A 60 1.39 2.77 11.72
CA HIS A 60 1.03 2.90 10.33
C HIS A 60 2.30 2.98 9.47
N PHE A 61 2.29 2.34 8.30
CA PHE A 61 3.41 2.42 7.38
C PHE A 61 3.54 3.82 6.79
N ASN A 62 4.72 4.43 6.96
CA ASN A 62 5.06 5.74 6.41
C ASN A 62 5.84 5.55 5.08
N PRO A 63 5.22 5.75 3.91
CA PRO A 63 5.87 5.53 2.61
C PRO A 63 6.97 6.56 2.28
N LYS A 64 7.07 7.66 3.03
CA LYS A 64 8.14 8.66 2.84
C LYS A 64 9.45 8.23 3.49
N LEU A 65 9.34 7.59 4.66
CA LEU A 65 10.47 7.14 5.46
C LEU A 65 10.73 5.64 5.34
N ASN A 66 9.81 4.89 4.74
CA ASN A 66 9.82 3.43 4.64
C ASN A 66 9.91 2.73 6.01
N VAL A 67 9.19 3.25 7.01
CA VAL A 67 9.15 2.71 8.37
C VAL A 67 7.73 2.72 8.92
N CYS A 68 7.46 1.89 9.91
CA CYS A 68 6.23 1.99 10.70
C CYS A 68 6.36 3.17 11.68
N ASP A 69 5.42 4.10 11.61
CA ASP A 69 5.39 5.33 12.38
C ASP A 69 4.02 5.53 13.02
N TRP A 70 3.89 6.52 13.88
CA TRP A 70 2.60 6.83 14.51
C TRP A 70 1.55 7.20 13.45
N PRO A 71 0.28 6.79 13.62
CA PRO A 71 -0.79 7.11 12.68
C PRO A 71 -0.87 8.60 12.30
N ASP A 72 -0.65 9.49 13.27
CA ASP A 72 -0.65 10.94 13.08
C ASP A 72 0.49 11.46 12.19
N GLN A 73 1.57 10.70 12.03
CA GLN A 73 2.78 11.08 11.29
C GLN A 73 2.97 10.29 9.98
N ALA A 74 2.45 9.06 9.92
CA ALA A 74 2.61 8.17 8.78
C ALA A 74 1.94 8.71 7.50
N GLY A 75 0.90 9.54 7.65
CA GLY A 75 0.18 10.13 6.52
C GLY A 75 -0.56 9.08 5.68
N CYS A 76 -0.88 7.93 6.28
CA CYS A 76 -1.71 6.92 5.67
C CYS A 76 -3.17 7.38 5.79
N ASN A 77 -3.75 7.79 4.67
CA ASN A 77 -5.11 8.32 4.61
C ASN A 77 -6.00 7.24 3.99
N ASP A 78 -6.72 6.50 4.84
CA ASP A 78 -7.73 5.50 4.46
C ASP A 78 -8.90 6.20 3.76
N SER A 79 -8.74 6.63 2.51
CA SER A 79 -9.82 7.23 1.75
C SER A 79 -9.64 6.94 0.26
N ASP A 80 -10.15 5.77 -0.14
CA ASP A 80 -10.89 5.65 -1.40
C ASP A 80 -12.07 6.65 -1.37
N ASP A 81 -11.79 7.91 -1.68
CA ASP A 81 -12.75 8.76 -2.36
C ASP A 81 -11.99 9.77 -3.23
N SER A 82 -12.25 9.66 -4.53
CA SER A 82 -11.68 10.43 -5.62
C SER A 82 -11.64 11.93 -5.30
N SER A 83 -10.48 12.45 -4.90
CA SER A 83 -10.15 13.86 -5.06
C SER A 83 -8.63 14.03 -5.03
N GLY A 84 -8.04 14.28 -6.20
CA GLY A 84 -6.74 14.90 -6.25
C GLY A 84 -6.81 16.24 -5.53
N SER A 85 -6.27 16.29 -4.31
CA SER A 85 -5.76 17.45 -3.58
C SER A 85 -5.06 16.87 -2.35
N SER A 86 -3.74 16.70 -2.34
CA SER A 86 -2.85 17.80 -1.99
C SER A 86 -3.59 18.96 -1.34
N SER A 87 -3.80 18.89 -0.04
CA SER A 87 -3.89 20.11 0.75
C SER A 87 -3.40 19.83 2.16
N SER A 88 -2.11 20.03 2.45
CA SER A 88 -1.39 21.32 2.48
C SER A 88 -1.83 22.17 3.67
N SER A 89 -0.85 22.60 4.44
CA SER A 89 -0.82 23.93 5.05
C SER A 89 0.41 24.06 5.93
N SER A 90 1.53 24.51 5.36
CA SER A 90 2.22 25.60 6.04
C SER A 90 1.37 26.86 5.82
N SER A 91 0.24 26.90 6.52
CA SER A 91 -0.54 28.11 6.77
C SER A 91 -0.11 28.55 8.16
N SER A 92 0.97 29.32 8.24
CA SER A 92 1.21 30.16 9.40
C SER A 92 0.19 31.31 9.31
N SER A 93 -0.96 31.10 9.94
CA SER A 93 -1.91 32.15 10.26
C SER A 93 -1.42 32.86 11.53
N GLU A 94 -0.97 34.10 11.39
CA GLU A 94 -1.02 35.07 12.49
C GLU A 94 -1.97 36.20 12.06
N SER A 95 -2.91 36.49 12.96
CA SER A 95 -4.15 37.22 12.72
C SER A 95 -4.08 38.65 13.31
N ASN A 96 -4.95 39.53 12.76
CA ASN A 96 -5.50 40.78 13.34
C ASN A 96 -4.59 42.04 13.18
N GLU A 97 -5.05 43.29 13.00
CA GLU A 97 -6.31 44.03 13.26
C GLU A 97 -6.47 45.21 12.25
N ASP A 98 -7.68 45.78 12.26
CA ASP A 98 -8.27 46.92 11.53
C ASP A 98 -7.54 48.30 11.59
N ASP A 99 -7.59 49.09 10.49
CA ASP A 99 -7.98 50.53 10.40
C ASP A 99 -8.14 50.98 8.93
#